data_AF-A0A817CNM5-F1
#
_entry.id   AF-A0A817CNM5-F1
#
_cell.length_a   1.000
_cell.length_b   1.000
_cell.length_c   1.000
_cell.angle_alpha   90.00
_cell.angle_beta   90.00
_cell.angle_gamma   90.00
#
_symmetry.space_group_name_H-M   'P 1'
#
loop_
_entity.id
_entity.type
_entity.pdbx_description
1 polymer ?
#
loop_
_entity_poly.entity_id
_entity_poly.type
_entity_poly.pdbx_seq_one_letter_code
_entity_poly.pdbx_strand_id
1 'polypeptide(L)'
;MRRKAERLNVGIIRIDEASILIQEIDKKLEIQRKELAIKTKKCDDLLTEITNLTAKQTERKSQVSIRKKELVDEQLITIEKEKHDTESQLEEAMSALIEAQQSLDTLKAADITEMRSFDNPFDTLGLIDYCMLIYLDHPSISWKDVRAVMADMKFITNLKTRDPDLFTSKQAVQLKIYLKKNRRKTGSKSYAFTIRKI
;
A
#
# COMPACT_ATOMS: atom_id res chain seq x y z
N MET A 1 4.71 79.00 -77.99
CA MET A 1 3.70 79.22 -76.93
C MET A 1 2.98 77.93 -76.51
N ARG A 2 2.35 77.15 -77.42
CA ARG A 2 1.56 75.94 -77.07
C ARG A 2 2.26 74.83 -76.25
N ARG A 3 3.50 74.43 -76.58
CA ARG A 3 4.22 73.36 -75.83
C ARG A 3 4.46 73.64 -74.34
N LYS A 4 4.62 74.92 -73.95
CA LYS A 4 4.77 75.29 -72.53
C LYS A 4 3.45 75.12 -71.76
N ALA A 5 2.33 75.51 -72.38
CA ALA A 5 1.01 75.34 -71.80
C ALA A 5 0.64 73.86 -71.63
N GLU A 6 0.95 73.01 -72.63
CA GLU A 6 0.72 71.56 -72.57
C GLU A 6 1.45 70.90 -71.38
N ARG A 7 2.74 71.23 -71.20
CA ARG A 7 3.54 70.70 -70.09
C ARG A 7 3.05 71.16 -68.72
N LEU A 8 2.60 72.41 -68.62
CA LEU A 8 2.00 72.95 -67.40
C LEU A 8 0.66 72.26 -67.11
N ASN A 9 -0.17 72.04 -68.11
CA ASN A 9 -1.44 71.33 -67.98
C ASN A 9 -1.24 69.90 -67.48
N VAL A 10 -0.30 69.15 -68.06
CA VAL A 10 0.06 67.80 -67.61
C VAL A 10 0.62 67.81 -66.18
N GLY A 11 1.41 68.83 -65.82
CA GLY A 11 1.93 69.00 -64.46
C GLY A 11 0.82 69.22 -63.43
N ILE A 12 -0.16 70.07 -63.77
CA ILE A 12 -1.33 70.34 -62.91
C ILE A 12 -2.16 69.07 -62.73
N ILE A 13 -2.45 68.34 -63.80
CA ILE A 13 -3.19 67.06 -63.75
C ILE A 13 -2.48 66.05 -62.84
N ARG A 14 -1.16 65.89 -62.98
CA ARG A 14 -0.39 64.95 -62.14
C ARG A 14 -0.37 65.34 -60.66
N ILE A 15 -0.37 66.64 -60.36
CA ILE A 15 -0.43 67.13 -58.97
C ILE A 15 -1.81 66.85 -58.38
N ASP A 16 -2.87 67.03 -59.17
CA ASP A 16 -4.25 66.73 -58.78
C ASP A 16 -4.43 65.22 -58.50
N GLU A 17 -3.97 64.37 -59.43
CA GLU A 17 -3.95 62.91 -59.27
C GLU A 17 -3.16 62.47 -58.01
N ALA A 18 -1.98 63.05 -57.79
CA ALA A 18 -1.18 62.78 -56.61
C ALA A 18 -1.89 63.22 -55.32
N SER A 19 -2.61 64.34 -55.34
CA SER A 19 -3.40 64.82 -54.20
C SER A 19 -4.52 63.84 -53.84
N ILE A 20 -5.23 63.31 -54.84
CA ILE A 20 -6.28 62.29 -54.65
C ILE A 20 -5.68 61.00 -54.07
N LEU A 21 -4.54 60.54 -54.59
CA LEU A 21 -3.85 59.35 -54.09
C LEU A 21 -3.39 59.51 -52.63
N ILE A 22 -2.86 60.68 -52.27
CA ILE A 22 -2.48 60.99 -50.88
C ILE A 22 -3.70 60.89 -49.97
N GLN A 23 -4.83 61.48 -50.36
CA GLN A 23 -6.08 61.40 -49.57
C GLN A 23 -6.57 59.96 -49.42
N GLU A 24 -6.43 59.12 -50.44
CA GLU A 24 -6.82 57.71 -50.38
C GLU A 24 -5.90 56.90 -49.45
N ILE A 25 -4.59 57.17 -49.51
CA ILE A 25 -3.59 56.55 -48.63
C ILE A 25 -3.83 56.95 -47.17
N ASP A 26 -4.13 58.23 -46.90
CA ASP A 26 -4.42 58.71 -45.54
C ASP A 26 -5.66 58.02 -44.96
N LYS A 27 -6.72 57.84 -45.75
CA LYS A 27 -7.90 57.06 -45.34
C LYS A 27 -7.55 55.62 -45.01
N LYS A 28 -6.73 54.96 -45.84
CA LYS A 28 -6.27 53.58 -45.59
C LYS A 28 -5.41 53.49 -44.32
N LEU A 29 -4.51 54.45 -44.12
CA LEU A 29 -3.66 54.53 -42.92
C LEU A 29 -4.50 54.71 -41.64
N GLU A 30 -5.55 55.53 -41.68
CA GLU A 30 -6.40 55.74 -40.51
C GLU A 30 -7.14 54.45 -40.11
N ILE A 31 -7.66 53.71 -41.09
CA ILE A 31 -8.30 52.40 -40.86
C ILE A 31 -7.29 51.41 -40.28
N GLN A 32 -6.11 51.29 -40.88
CA GLN A 32 -5.06 50.38 -40.42
C GLN A 32 -4.56 50.73 -39.01
N ARG A 33 -4.43 52.02 -38.67
CA ARG A 33 -4.07 52.46 -37.32
C ARG A 33 -5.10 52.05 -36.28
N LYS A 34 -6.39 52.19 -36.59
CA LYS A 34 -7.48 51.73 -35.70
C LYS A 34 -7.43 50.22 -35.51
N GLU A 35 -7.23 49.46 -36.59
CA GLU A 35 -7.13 48.01 -36.51
C GLU A 35 -5.90 47.54 -35.73
N LEU A 36 -4.74 48.19 -35.93
CA LEU A 36 -3.52 47.96 -35.16
C LEU A 36 -3.76 48.20 -33.67
N ALA A 37 -4.37 49.33 -33.29
CA ALA A 37 -4.65 49.63 -31.89
C ALA A 37 -5.53 48.57 -31.23
N ILE A 38 -6.56 48.06 -31.93
CA ILE A 38 -7.42 46.98 -31.42
C ILE A 38 -6.63 45.68 -31.26
N LYS A 39 -5.80 45.31 -32.25
CA LYS A 39 -5.00 44.08 -32.19
C LYS A 39 -3.94 44.16 -31.09
N THR A 40 -3.26 45.30 -30.94
CA THR A 40 -2.29 45.52 -29.85
C THR A 40 -2.96 45.38 -28.50
N LYS A 41 -4.11 46.03 -28.28
CA LYS A 41 -4.85 45.91 -27.02
C LYS A 41 -5.24 44.46 -26.71
N LYS A 42 -5.71 43.71 -27.70
CA LYS A 42 -6.02 42.28 -27.53
C LYS A 42 -4.78 41.45 -27.17
N CYS A 43 -3.63 41.74 -27.78
CA CYS A 43 -2.38 41.08 -27.43
C CYS A 43 -1.97 41.39 -25.99
N ASP A 44 -2.10 42.65 -25.55
CA ASP A 44 -1.80 43.04 -24.18
C ASP A 44 -2.71 42.33 -23.18
N ASP A 45 -4.02 42.29 -23.45
CA ASP A 45 -4.99 41.55 -22.62
C ASP A 45 -4.61 40.06 -22.52
N LEU A 46 -4.32 39.41 -23.65
CA LEU A 46 -3.89 38.00 -23.67
C LEU A 46 -2.57 37.77 -22.92
N LEU A 47 -1.61 38.69 -23.02
CA LEU A 47 -0.36 38.60 -22.27
C LEU A 47 -0.62 38.66 -20.76
N THR A 48 -1.50 39.55 -20.30
CA THR A 48 -1.86 39.61 -18.87
C THR A 48 -2.56 38.35 -18.38
N GLU A 49 -3.41 37.74 -19.21
CA GLU A 49 -4.06 36.48 -18.87
C GLU A 49 -3.03 35.33 -18.76
N ILE A 50 -2.12 35.24 -19.73
CA ILE A 50 -1.08 34.21 -19.75
C ILE A 50 -0.15 34.33 -18.55
N THR A 51 0.27 35.54 -18.17
CA THR A 51 1.14 35.74 -17.00
C THR A 51 0.43 35.32 -15.71
N ASN A 52 -0.84 35.70 -15.54
CA ASN A 52 -1.65 35.31 -14.39
C ASN A 52 -1.86 33.80 -14.30
N LEU A 53 -2.19 33.15 -15.43
CA LEU A 53 -2.36 31.70 -15.50
C LEU A 53 -1.04 30.96 -15.20
N THR A 54 0.07 31.46 -15.73
CA THR A 54 1.40 30.87 -15.51
C THR A 54 1.82 30.98 -14.05
N ALA A 55 1.59 32.13 -13.41
CA ALA A 55 1.85 32.32 -11.98
C ALA A 55 1.03 31.34 -11.14
N LYS A 56 -0.29 31.28 -11.38
CA LYS A 56 -1.20 30.37 -10.67
C LYS A 56 -0.85 28.90 -10.89
N GLN A 57 -0.44 28.53 -12.09
CA GLN A 57 0.00 27.17 -12.40
C GLN A 57 1.30 26.81 -11.67
N THR A 58 2.23 27.75 -11.55
CA THR A 58 3.50 27.54 -10.84
C THR A 58 3.27 27.35 -9.35
N GLU A 59 2.41 28.17 -8.74
CA GLU A 59 1.99 28.02 -7.35
C GLU A 59 1.28 26.69 -7.09
N ARG A 60 0.35 26.29 -7.98
CA ARG A 60 -0.32 24.98 -7.86
C ARG A 60 0.68 23.82 -7.94
N LYS A 61 1.66 23.90 -8.85
CA LYS A 61 2.70 22.87 -8.96
C LYS A 61 3.56 22.79 -7.71
N SER A 62 3.94 23.92 -7.11
CA SER A 62 4.72 23.92 -5.86
C SER A 62 3.91 23.35 -4.70
N GLN A 63 2.65 23.77 -4.53
CA GLN A 63 1.76 23.24 -3.48
C GLN A 63 1.55 21.72 -3.62
N VAL A 64 1.31 21.23 -4.83
CA VAL A 64 1.17 19.78 -5.08
C VAL A 64 2.46 19.03 -4.76
N SER A 65 3.63 19.60 -5.08
CA SER A 65 4.92 18.98 -4.77
C SER A 65 5.15 18.88 -3.25
N ILE A 66 4.85 19.94 -2.50
CA ILE A 66 4.96 19.96 -1.04
C ILE A 66 4.03 18.90 -0.43
N ARG A 67 2.75 18.93 -0.80
CA ARG A 67 1.75 17.99 -0.27
C ARG A 67 2.08 16.53 -0.59
N LYS A 68 2.68 16.26 -1.76
CA LYS A 68 3.16 14.92 -2.11
C LYS A 68 4.30 14.47 -1.20
N LYS A 69 5.24 15.36 -0.88
CA LYS A 69 6.33 15.03 0.05
C LYS A 69 5.80 14.73 1.45
N GLU A 70 4.95 15.61 1.98
CA GLU A 70 4.32 15.42 3.30
C GLU A 70 3.58 14.08 3.39
N LEU A 71 2.77 13.75 2.37
CA LEU A 71 2.02 12.49 2.33
C LEU A 71 2.95 11.28 2.28
N VAL A 72 4.05 11.34 1.52
CA VAL A 72 5.05 10.26 1.47
C VAL A 72 5.73 10.10 2.83
N ASP A 73 6.13 11.20 3.47
CA ASP A 73 6.79 11.16 4.78
C ASP A 73 5.87 10.57 5.86
N GLU A 74 4.59 10.97 5.89
CA GLU A 74 3.58 10.39 6.79
C GLU A 74 3.36 8.88 6.57
N GLN A 75 3.33 8.45 5.30
CA GLN A 75 3.20 7.04 4.95
C GLN A 75 4.44 6.25 5.38
N LEU A 76 5.64 6.79 5.18
CA LEU A 76 6.88 6.13 5.60
C LEU A 76 6.91 5.90 7.11
N ILE A 77 6.53 6.89 7.91
CA ILE A 77 6.45 6.76 9.38
C ILE A 77 5.45 5.64 9.77
N THR A 78 4.30 5.60 9.10
CA THR A 78 3.27 4.58 9.38
C THR A 78 3.78 3.18 9.04
N ILE A 79 4.38 3.03 7.86
CA ILE A 79 4.94 1.75 7.39
C ILE A 79 6.06 1.28 8.32
N GLU A 80 6.95 2.18 8.75
CA GLU A 80 8.05 1.83 9.64
C GLU A 80 7.54 1.34 10.99
N LYS A 81 6.50 1.99 11.53
CA LYS A 81 5.85 1.54 12.76
C LYS A 81 5.18 0.17 12.60
N GLU A 82 4.37 -0.01 11.55
CA GLU A 82 3.70 -1.28 11.29
C GLU A 82 4.69 -2.42 11.05
N LYS A 83 5.79 -2.12 10.35
CA LYS A 83 6.90 -3.06 10.15
C LYS A 83 7.52 -3.46 11.48
N HIS A 84 7.88 -2.50 12.32
CA HIS A 84 8.46 -2.78 13.63
C HIS A 84 7.53 -3.63 14.51
N ASP A 85 6.24 -3.28 14.55
CA ASP A 85 5.25 -4.03 15.34
C ASP A 85 5.09 -5.47 14.83
N THR A 86 5.13 -5.67 13.50
CA THR A 86 5.03 -7.00 12.88
C THR A 86 6.30 -7.82 13.09
N GLU A 87 7.48 -7.20 12.96
CA GLU A 87 8.77 -7.84 13.22
C GLU A 87 8.88 -8.27 14.68
N SER A 88 8.44 -7.42 15.62
CA SER A 88 8.42 -7.78 17.05
C SER A 88 7.49 -8.96 17.33
N GLN A 89 6.30 -9.00 16.72
CA GLN A 89 5.40 -10.15 16.83
C GLN A 89 6.00 -11.42 16.22
N LEU A 90 6.71 -11.28 15.11
CA LEU A 90 7.40 -12.40 14.47
C LEU A 90 8.53 -12.93 15.36
N GLU A 91 9.36 -12.06 15.94
CA GLU A 91 10.42 -12.46 16.88
C GLU A 91 9.86 -13.18 18.11
N GLU A 92 8.77 -12.67 18.68
CA GLU A 92 8.10 -13.34 19.82
C GLU A 92 7.58 -14.73 19.42
N ALA A 93 6.95 -14.85 18.25
CA ALA A 93 6.46 -16.13 17.74
C ALA A 93 7.60 -17.11 17.43
N MET A 94 8.70 -16.64 16.82
CA MET A 94 9.88 -17.45 16.54
C MET A 94 10.55 -17.94 17.82
N SER A 95 10.66 -17.08 18.84
CA SER A 95 11.21 -17.46 20.14
C SER A 95 10.38 -18.56 20.81
N ALA A 96 9.05 -18.41 20.83
CA ALA A 96 8.14 -19.42 21.36
C ALA A 96 8.23 -20.76 20.60
N LEU A 97 8.43 -20.70 19.28
CA LEU A 97 8.63 -21.90 18.44
C LEU A 97 9.93 -22.62 18.81
N ILE A 98 11.04 -21.89 18.96
CA ILE A 98 12.33 -22.45 19.35
C ILE A 98 12.25 -23.08 20.75
N GLU A 99 11.60 -22.41 21.71
CA GLU A 99 11.38 -22.94 23.06
C GLU A 99 10.57 -24.25 23.02
N ALA A 100 9.53 -24.32 22.19
CA ALA A 100 8.74 -25.52 21.98
C ALA A 100 9.56 -26.65 21.34
N GLN A 101 10.40 -26.36 20.35
CA GLN A 101 11.31 -27.34 19.73
C GLN A 101 12.32 -27.88 20.73
N GLN A 102 12.93 -27.02 21.55
CA GLN A 102 13.86 -27.44 22.61
C GLN A 102 13.16 -28.32 23.66
N SER A 103 11.93 -27.97 24.04
CA SER A 103 11.13 -28.79 24.96
C SER A 103 10.85 -30.17 24.37
N LEU A 104 10.52 -30.25 23.08
CA LEU A 104 10.35 -31.51 22.37
C LEU A 104 11.64 -32.33 22.31
N ASP A 105 12.81 -31.66 22.28
CA ASP A 105 14.10 -32.33 22.33
C ASP A 105 14.40 -33.06 23.64
N THR A 106 13.86 -32.55 24.76
CA THR A 106 14.01 -33.18 26.07
C THR A 106 13.13 -34.40 26.30
N LEU A 107 12.12 -34.62 25.46
CA LEU A 107 11.12 -35.68 25.60
C LEU A 107 11.73 -37.07 25.33
N LYS A 108 11.53 -38.02 26.25
CA LYS A 108 12.04 -39.40 26.14
C LYS A 108 10.92 -40.38 25.81
N ALA A 109 11.29 -41.51 25.20
CA ALA A 109 10.35 -42.60 24.90
C ALA A 109 9.70 -43.21 26.16
N ALA A 110 10.36 -43.13 27.31
CA ALA A 110 9.82 -43.55 28.60
C ALA A 110 8.58 -42.70 28.99
N ASP A 111 8.67 -41.38 28.82
CA ASP A 111 7.60 -40.44 29.16
C ASP A 111 6.33 -40.69 28.31
N ILE A 112 6.51 -41.03 27.03
CA ILE A 112 5.41 -41.43 26.13
C ILE A 112 4.77 -42.75 26.56
N THR A 113 5.58 -43.70 27.04
CA THR A 113 5.09 -45.00 27.50
C THR A 113 4.25 -44.86 28.76
N GLU A 114 4.68 -44.00 29.70
CA GLU A 114 3.89 -43.62 30.87
C GLU A 114 2.58 -42.94 30.45
N MET A 115 2.65 -41.99 29.50
CA MET A 115 1.45 -41.28 29.03
C MET A 115 0.42 -42.19 28.35
N ARG A 116 0.85 -43.25 27.66
CA ARG A 116 -0.03 -44.27 27.07
C ARG A 116 -0.69 -45.18 28.09
N SER A 117 -0.06 -45.37 29.26
CA SER A 117 -0.54 -46.28 30.31
C SER A 117 -1.76 -45.74 31.06
N PHE A 118 -2.08 -44.46 30.93
CA PHE A 118 -3.27 -43.87 31.56
C PHE A 118 -4.56 -44.38 30.92
N ASP A 119 -5.43 -45.00 31.73
CA ASP A 119 -6.75 -45.52 31.28
C ASP A 119 -7.78 -44.41 31.01
N ASN A 120 -7.58 -43.21 31.58
CA ASN A 120 -8.40 -42.04 31.35
C ASN A 120 -7.50 -40.78 31.27
N PRO A 121 -7.50 -40.03 30.16
CA PRO A 121 -6.72 -38.80 30.09
C PRO A 121 -7.29 -37.78 31.08
N PHE A 122 -6.47 -37.35 32.05
CA PHE A 122 -6.80 -36.21 32.92
C PHE A 122 -7.22 -35.01 32.05
N ASP A 123 -8.18 -34.19 32.52
CA ASP A 123 -8.79 -33.09 31.74
C ASP A 123 -7.77 -32.18 31.04
N THR A 124 -6.57 -32.01 31.61
CA THR A 124 -5.47 -31.21 31.06
C THR A 124 -4.59 -31.95 30.06
N LEU A 125 -4.23 -33.21 30.33
CA LEU A 125 -3.40 -34.02 29.42
C LEU A 125 -4.18 -34.37 28.15
N GLY A 126 -5.46 -34.73 28.29
CA GLY A 126 -6.36 -34.94 27.16
C GLY A 126 -6.38 -33.72 26.23
N LEU A 127 -6.43 -32.50 26.78
CA LEU A 127 -6.39 -31.29 25.95
C LEU A 127 -5.16 -31.23 25.04
N ILE A 128 -3.97 -31.49 25.58
CA ILE A 128 -2.70 -31.44 24.85
C ILE A 128 -2.67 -32.53 23.78
N ASP A 129 -3.10 -33.73 24.13
CA ASP A 129 -3.11 -34.89 23.24
C ASP A 129 -4.09 -34.73 22.07
N TYR A 130 -5.25 -34.14 22.31
CA TYR A 130 -6.21 -33.84 21.26
C TYR A 130 -5.75 -32.69 20.36
N CYS A 131 -5.06 -31.69 20.90
CA CYS A 131 -4.41 -30.64 20.11
C CYS A 131 -3.33 -31.21 19.18
N MET A 132 -2.59 -32.22 19.64
CA MET A 132 -1.59 -32.91 18.84
C MET A 132 -2.20 -33.65 17.64
N LEU A 133 -3.36 -34.32 17.81
CA LEU A 133 -4.05 -34.95 16.68
C LEU A 133 -4.49 -33.93 15.62
N ILE A 134 -4.94 -32.76 16.04
CA ILE A 134 -5.28 -31.65 15.12
C ILE A 134 -4.02 -31.16 14.39
N TYR A 135 -2.89 -31.05 15.11
CA TYR A 135 -1.60 -30.67 14.52
C TYR A 135 -1.10 -31.70 13.50
N LEU A 136 -1.35 -32.99 13.72
CA LEU A 136 -0.96 -34.09 12.82
C LEU A 136 -1.94 -34.35 11.67
N ASP A 137 -3.03 -33.58 11.58
CA ASP A 137 -4.12 -33.75 10.60
C ASP A 137 -4.88 -35.08 10.71
N HIS A 138 -5.06 -35.61 11.92
CA HIS A 138 -5.77 -36.86 12.10
C HIS A 138 -7.30 -36.67 11.99
N PRO A 139 -8.03 -37.55 11.27
CA PRO A 139 -9.46 -37.36 10.97
C PRO A 139 -10.39 -37.48 12.19
N SER A 140 -9.93 -38.07 13.28
CA SER A 140 -10.71 -38.33 14.49
C SER A 140 -9.99 -37.83 15.74
N ILE A 141 -10.75 -37.22 16.65
CA ILE A 141 -10.29 -36.68 17.94
C ILE A 141 -10.79 -37.62 19.04
N SER A 142 -10.13 -38.76 19.21
CA SER A 142 -10.48 -39.79 20.20
C SER A 142 -9.24 -40.30 20.94
N TRP A 143 -9.36 -40.59 22.23
CA TRP A 143 -8.26 -41.10 23.05
C TRP A 143 -7.66 -42.38 22.49
N LYS A 144 -8.47 -43.22 21.84
CA LYS A 144 -8.00 -44.43 21.17
C LYS A 144 -7.02 -44.11 20.04
N ASP A 145 -7.30 -43.06 19.28
CA ASP A 145 -6.50 -42.64 18.13
C ASP A 145 -5.24 -41.88 18.59
N VAL A 146 -5.38 -41.06 19.63
CA VAL A 146 -4.26 -40.45 20.37
C VAL A 146 -3.25 -41.53 20.80
N ARG A 147 -3.73 -42.57 21.49
CA ARG A 147 -2.90 -43.67 22.00
C ARG A 147 -2.28 -44.50 20.87
N ALA A 148 -2.97 -44.63 19.73
CA ALA A 148 -2.46 -45.30 18.54
C ALA A 148 -1.34 -44.50 17.86
N VAL A 149 -1.49 -43.18 17.73
CA VAL A 149 -0.47 -42.30 17.15
C VAL A 149 0.79 -42.25 18.04
N MET A 150 0.63 -42.18 19.36
CA MET A 150 1.75 -42.28 20.31
C MET A 150 2.44 -43.65 20.32
N ALA A 151 1.80 -44.70 19.81
CA ALA A 151 2.36 -46.04 19.77
C ALA A 151 3.40 -46.24 18.65
N ASP A 152 3.40 -45.35 17.65
CA ASP A 152 4.37 -45.41 16.55
C ASP A 152 5.78 -45.15 17.09
N MET A 153 6.72 -46.03 16.75
CA MET A 153 8.13 -45.90 17.13
C MET A 153 8.79 -44.66 16.51
N LYS A 154 8.24 -44.14 15.41
CA LYS A 154 8.68 -42.90 14.76
C LYS A 154 7.93 -41.65 15.26
N PHE A 155 7.02 -41.78 16.22
CA PHE A 155 6.17 -40.67 16.69
C PHE A 155 6.97 -39.42 17.12
N ILE A 156 7.96 -39.58 18.00
CA ILE A 156 8.79 -38.46 18.47
C ILE A 156 9.59 -37.85 17.30
N THR A 157 10.13 -38.69 16.42
CA THR A 157 10.84 -38.23 15.23
C THR A 157 9.92 -37.42 14.31
N ASN A 158 8.72 -37.92 14.04
CA ASN A 158 7.72 -37.26 13.20
C ASN A 158 7.26 -35.93 13.79
N LEU A 159 7.16 -35.81 15.13
CA LEU A 159 6.86 -34.54 15.79
C LEU A 159 7.99 -33.52 15.62
N LYS A 160 9.26 -33.96 15.70
CA LYS A 160 10.44 -33.09 15.58
C LYS A 160 10.74 -32.65 14.16
N THR A 161 10.51 -33.54 13.18
CA THR A 161 10.87 -33.29 11.78
C THR A 161 9.74 -32.64 10.97
N ARG A 162 8.56 -32.43 11.56
CA ARG A 162 7.43 -31.82 10.85
C ARG A 162 7.62 -30.31 10.75
N ASP A 163 7.50 -29.78 9.54
CA ASP A 163 7.54 -28.34 9.31
C ASP A 163 6.32 -27.64 9.95
N PRO A 164 6.54 -26.65 10.83
CA PRO A 164 5.46 -25.85 11.43
C PRO A 164 4.64 -25.09 10.38
N ASP A 165 5.23 -24.77 9.23
CA ASP A 165 4.58 -24.02 8.14
C ASP A 165 3.56 -24.84 7.34
N LEU A 166 3.58 -26.17 7.47
CA LEU A 166 2.55 -27.04 6.89
C LEU A 166 1.23 -27.00 7.67
N PHE A 167 1.18 -26.27 8.79
CA PHE A 167 -0.02 -26.10 9.59
C PHE A 167 -1.07 -25.27 8.86
N THR A 168 -2.17 -25.90 8.48
CA THR A 168 -3.20 -25.28 7.65
C THR A 168 -4.10 -24.36 8.47
N SER A 169 -4.59 -23.27 7.86
CA SER A 169 -5.54 -22.34 8.48
C SER A 169 -6.77 -23.04 9.10
N LYS A 170 -7.28 -24.11 8.48
CA LYS A 170 -8.37 -24.95 9.02
C LYS A 170 -8.01 -25.57 10.37
N GLN A 171 -6.80 -26.13 10.49
CA GLN A 171 -6.30 -26.74 11.71
C GLN A 171 -6.09 -25.67 12.80
N ALA A 172 -5.59 -24.48 12.43
CA ALA A 172 -5.46 -23.34 13.33
C ALA A 172 -6.81 -22.90 13.92
N VAL A 173 -7.85 -22.83 13.09
CA VAL A 173 -9.20 -22.48 13.53
C VAL A 173 -9.78 -23.56 14.44
N GLN A 174 -9.66 -24.83 14.06
CA GLN A 174 -10.12 -25.96 14.89
C GLN A 174 -9.42 -25.99 16.25
N LEU A 175 -8.10 -25.79 16.27
CA LEU A 175 -7.29 -25.70 17.48
C LEU A 175 -7.74 -24.53 18.36
N LYS A 176 -7.91 -23.34 17.80
CA LYS A 176 -8.40 -22.15 18.55
C LYS A 176 -9.79 -22.38 19.16
N ILE A 177 -10.70 -23.00 18.42
CA ILE A 177 -12.04 -23.35 18.92
C ILE A 177 -11.94 -24.35 20.07
N TYR A 178 -11.12 -25.38 19.91
CA TYR A 178 -10.93 -26.44 20.89
C TYR A 178 -10.30 -25.91 22.19
N LEU A 179 -9.26 -25.08 22.08
CA LEU A 179 -8.62 -24.40 23.21
C LEU A 179 -9.59 -23.44 23.92
N LYS A 180 -10.36 -22.65 23.17
CA LYS A 180 -11.35 -21.72 23.75
C LYS A 180 -12.48 -22.44 24.49
N LYS A 181 -12.96 -23.57 23.96
CA LYS A 181 -14.02 -24.38 24.59
C LYS A 181 -13.58 -24.97 25.92
N ASN A 182 -12.31 -25.34 26.05
CA ASN A 182 -11.78 -26.03 27.22
C ASN A 182 -11.00 -25.12 28.20
N ARG A 183 -10.85 -23.82 27.90
CA ARG A 183 -10.17 -22.79 28.73
C ARG A 183 -10.65 -22.69 30.19
N ARG A 184 -11.86 -23.15 30.53
CA ARG A 184 -12.43 -23.07 31.88
C ARG A 184 -11.98 -24.21 32.81
N LYS A 185 -11.42 -25.29 32.27
CA LYS A 185 -11.03 -26.49 33.04
C LYS A 185 -9.55 -26.51 33.44
N THR A 186 -8.71 -25.70 32.80
CA THR A 186 -7.28 -25.57 33.10
C THR A 186 -7.06 -24.57 34.22
N GLY A 187 -7.33 -24.99 35.46
CA GLY A 187 -7.19 -24.15 36.67
C GLY A 187 -5.75 -23.85 37.12
N SER A 188 -4.72 -24.29 36.38
CA SER A 188 -3.32 -24.04 36.75
C SER A 188 -2.76 -22.84 35.99
N LYS A 189 -2.44 -21.77 36.73
CA LYS A 189 -2.01 -20.45 36.24
C LYS A 189 -0.75 -20.50 35.34
N SER A 190 0.02 -21.59 35.37
CA SER A 190 1.27 -21.75 34.61
C SER A 190 1.03 -22.01 33.12
N TYR A 191 0.11 -22.91 32.75
CA TYR A 191 -0.15 -23.28 31.35
C TYR A 191 -1.09 -22.30 30.62
N ALA A 192 -1.85 -21.49 31.36
CA ALA A 192 -2.72 -20.47 30.82
C ALA A 192 -1.95 -19.29 30.19
N PHE A 193 -0.68 -19.10 30.56
CA PHE A 193 0.18 -18.04 30.00
C PHE A 193 0.66 -18.39 28.59
N THR A 194 1.06 -19.64 28.36
CA THR A 194 1.59 -20.13 27.07
C THR A 194 0.50 -20.19 25.99
N ILE A 195 -0.72 -20.62 26.33
CA ILE A 195 -1.84 -20.71 25.38
C ILE A 195 -2.39 -19.32 24.99
N ARG A 196 -2.13 -18.28 25.78
CA ARG A 196 -2.60 -16.91 25.51
C ARG A 196 -1.73 -16.17 24.49
N LYS A 197 -0.52 -16.66 24.22
CA LYS A 197 0.46 -16.08 23.29
C LYS A 197 0.49 -16.75 21.91
N ILE A 198 -0.28 -17.82 21.70
CA ILE A 198 -0.53 -18.49 20.39
C ILE A 198 -1.88 -18.02 19.83
#